data_AF-A0A353FLD7-F1
#
_entry.id   AF-A0A353FLD7-F1
#
_cell.length_a   1.000
_cell.length_b   1.000
_cell.length_c   1.000
_cell.angle_alpha   90.00
_cell.angle_beta   90.00
_cell.angle_gamma   90.00
#
_symmetry.space_group_name_H-M   'P 1'
#
loop_
_entity.id
_entity.type
_entity.pdbx_description
1 polymer ?
#
loop_
_entity_poly.entity_id
_entity_poly.type
_entity_poly.pdbx_seq_one_letter_code
_entity_poly.pdbx_strand_id
1 'polypeptide(L)'
;MLRNILTAAAALALVAGASAQTQYGVLHKAENAQFAGIYRPDTGFVSANPAGRAGPDVIWNNNTLSNYYSVPGALQEWVDEGAFPDRGVDNTEQCNAFDFTYCSGEPDATGNSGSGTYNFYDETTYCGGPTNYPTADCSYGLAGLPLGDANGNVQCWIVGIDLTGGNECNFSTDDLNGKLFANSMTWDQANTGPWLASGGYGNLDAFVWYDTTTGANVGCYWFGGIPFAGFACGMSGTADDTQA
;
A
#
# COMPACT_ATOMS: atom_id res chain seq x y z
N MET A 1 -33.48 -41.93 24.78
CA MET A 1 -32.36 -41.02 25.12
C MET A 1 -31.89 -40.38 23.83
N LEU A 2 -32.31 -39.15 23.52
CA LEU A 2 -31.67 -38.33 22.49
C LEU A 2 -32.08 -36.88 22.76
N ARG A 3 -31.16 -36.09 23.31
CA ARG A 3 -31.28 -34.64 23.40
C ARG A 3 -29.88 -34.05 23.53
N ASN A 4 -29.65 -33.00 22.75
CA ASN A 4 -28.59 -32.00 22.86
C ASN A 4 -27.28 -32.28 22.11
N ILE A 5 -27.23 -31.96 20.80
CA ILE A 5 -26.04 -31.34 20.18
C ILE A 5 -26.51 -30.43 19.05
N LEU A 6 -26.90 -29.19 19.36
CA LEU A 6 -27.20 -28.16 18.35
C LEU A 6 -26.90 -26.76 18.93
N THR A 7 -25.65 -26.53 19.38
CA THR A 7 -25.15 -25.20 19.76
C THR A 7 -23.62 -25.19 19.90
N ALA A 8 -22.88 -25.45 18.81
CA ALA A 8 -21.41 -25.30 18.83
C ALA A 8 -20.78 -24.68 17.57
N ALA A 9 -21.52 -24.50 16.46
CA ALA A 9 -20.93 -24.02 15.21
C ALA A 9 -21.01 -22.50 14.98
N ALA A 10 -21.81 -21.76 15.75
CA ALA A 10 -22.00 -20.32 15.55
C ALA A 10 -21.02 -19.42 16.35
N ALA A 11 -20.28 -20.00 17.30
CA ALA A 11 -19.38 -19.22 18.15
C ALA A 11 -17.96 -19.06 17.56
N LEU A 12 -17.55 -19.89 16.58
CA LEU A 12 -16.19 -19.77 16.02
C LEU A 12 -16.05 -18.67 14.96
N ALA A 13 -17.14 -18.24 14.33
CA ALA A 13 -17.10 -17.17 13.32
C ALA A 13 -17.22 -15.75 13.93
N LEU A 14 -17.68 -15.62 15.18
CA LEU A 14 -17.81 -14.31 15.84
C LEU A 14 -16.55 -13.87 16.60
N VAL A 15 -15.59 -14.77 16.87
CA VAL A 15 -14.35 -14.39 17.60
C VAL A 15 -13.24 -13.92 16.65
N ALA A 16 -13.29 -14.26 15.37
CA ALA A 16 -12.37 -13.71 14.37
C ALA A 16 -12.64 -12.23 14.05
N GLY A 17 -13.83 -11.71 14.35
CA GLY A 17 -14.19 -10.29 14.13
C GLY A 17 -14.00 -9.39 15.35
N ALA A 18 -13.68 -9.94 16.53
CA ALA A 18 -13.60 -9.15 17.77
C ALA A 18 -12.19 -8.62 18.07
N SER A 19 -11.13 -9.19 17.48
CA SER A 19 -9.76 -8.73 17.70
C SER A 19 -9.37 -7.50 16.88
N ALA A 20 -10.15 -7.10 15.87
CA ALA A 20 -9.85 -5.90 15.06
C ALA A 20 -10.26 -4.59 15.73
N GLN A 21 -11.23 -4.62 16.66
CA GLN A 21 -11.83 -3.41 17.24
C GLN A 21 -11.03 -2.79 18.40
N THR A 22 -9.96 -3.44 18.88
CA THR A 22 -9.23 -3.00 20.09
C THR A 22 -7.96 -2.20 19.84
N GLN A 23 -7.71 -1.70 18.62
CA GLN A 23 -6.49 -0.92 18.33
C GLN A 23 -6.78 0.35 17.53
N TYR A 24 -7.40 1.33 18.20
CA TYR A 24 -7.29 2.75 17.83
C TYR A 24 -5.85 3.30 18.01
N GLY A 25 -4.91 2.48 18.53
CA GLY A 25 -3.53 2.89 18.83
C GLY A 25 -2.60 2.98 17.63
N VAL A 26 -3.03 2.56 16.44
CA VAL A 26 -2.24 2.63 15.20
C VAL A 26 -2.56 3.87 14.36
N LEU A 27 -3.56 4.67 14.73
CA LEU A 27 -3.98 5.84 13.97
C LEU A 27 -3.37 7.12 14.53
N HIS A 28 -2.71 7.90 13.67
CA HIS A 28 -1.97 9.08 14.07
C HIS A 28 -2.31 10.27 13.17
N LYS A 29 -2.24 11.48 13.73
CA LYS A 29 -2.40 12.70 12.94
C LYS A 29 -1.16 12.89 12.06
N ALA A 30 -1.39 13.11 10.77
CA ALA A 30 -0.32 13.37 9.82
C ALA A 30 0.16 14.84 9.89
N GLU A 31 1.44 15.04 9.62
CA GLU A 31 2.07 16.34 9.38
C GLU A 31 2.00 16.70 7.89
N ASN A 32 2.36 17.93 7.50
CA ASN A 32 2.40 18.27 6.07
C ASN A 32 3.48 17.46 5.35
N ALA A 33 3.07 16.66 4.36
CA ALA A 33 4.00 15.87 3.58
C ALA A 33 4.92 16.74 2.70
N GLN A 34 6.21 16.41 2.69
CA GLN A 34 7.23 17.05 1.86
C GLN A 34 7.71 16.08 0.79
N PHE A 35 7.98 16.58 -0.41
CA PHE A 35 8.58 15.73 -1.44
C PHE A 35 10.03 15.40 -1.07
N ALA A 36 10.32 14.12 -0.88
CA ALA A 36 11.60 13.64 -0.39
C ALA A 36 12.62 13.38 -1.51
N GLY A 37 12.16 12.86 -2.66
CA GLY A 37 13.06 12.43 -3.73
C GLY A 37 12.45 11.41 -4.66
N ILE A 38 13.27 10.95 -5.61
CA ILE A 38 12.95 9.80 -6.47
C ILE A 38 13.85 8.63 -6.10
N TYR A 39 13.26 7.45 -6.00
CA TYR A 39 13.97 6.18 -6.02
C TYR A 39 13.93 5.59 -7.42
N ARG A 40 15.06 5.05 -7.87
CA ARG A 40 15.10 4.14 -9.01
C ARG A 40 15.73 2.81 -8.59
N PRO A 41 15.20 1.65 -9.00
CA PRO A 41 15.79 0.35 -8.65
C PRO A 41 17.25 0.18 -9.10
N ASP A 42 17.66 0.85 -10.18
CA ASP A 42 19.01 0.78 -10.75
C ASP A 42 20.04 1.71 -10.06
N THR A 43 19.60 2.87 -9.56
CA THR A 43 20.49 3.89 -8.97
C THR A 43 20.27 4.18 -7.49
N GLY A 44 19.19 3.67 -6.89
CA GLY A 44 18.78 3.94 -5.52
C GLY A 44 18.05 5.28 -5.33
N PHE A 45 17.92 5.70 -4.07
CA PHE A 45 17.24 6.94 -3.68
C PHE A 45 18.09 8.18 -3.91
N VAL A 46 17.51 9.20 -4.56
CA VAL A 46 18.11 10.52 -4.74
C VAL A 46 17.20 11.57 -4.13
N SER A 47 17.68 12.21 -3.07
CA SER A 47 17.02 13.34 -2.42
C SER A 47 17.13 14.59 -3.31
N ALA A 48 16.24 14.73 -4.28
CA ALA A 48 16.17 15.91 -5.15
C ALA A 48 14.76 16.12 -5.69
N ASN A 49 14.39 17.40 -5.86
CA ASN A 49 13.15 17.80 -6.52
C ASN A 49 13.24 17.46 -8.02
N PRO A 50 12.44 16.53 -8.58
CA PRO A 50 12.59 16.11 -9.94
C PRO A 50 11.87 17.10 -10.85
N ALA A 51 12.56 17.51 -11.90
CA ALA A 51 11.91 18.08 -13.07
C ALA A 51 11.29 16.93 -13.88
N GLY A 52 10.12 16.43 -13.48
CA GLY A 52 9.30 15.53 -14.31
C GLY A 52 8.74 14.31 -13.58
N ARG A 53 7.43 14.06 -13.75
CA ARG A 53 6.83 12.74 -13.51
C ARG A 53 7.39 11.76 -14.54
N ALA A 54 7.65 10.53 -14.13
CA ALA A 54 7.86 9.42 -15.05
C ALA A 54 6.50 8.85 -15.46
N GLY A 55 6.32 8.58 -16.77
CA GLY A 55 5.07 8.11 -17.39
C GLY A 55 4.23 9.24 -18.00
N PRO A 56 3.70 9.08 -19.25
CA PRO A 56 2.80 10.05 -19.87
C PRO A 56 1.45 10.18 -19.17
N ASP A 57 0.88 9.09 -18.65
CA ASP A 57 -0.50 9.03 -18.16
C ASP A 57 -0.62 8.49 -16.74
N VAL A 58 -1.62 9.00 -16.01
CA VAL A 58 -2.04 8.47 -14.69
C VAL A 58 -2.96 7.28 -14.93
N ILE A 59 -2.59 6.13 -14.37
CA ILE A 59 -3.30 4.86 -14.59
C ILE A 59 -4.16 4.46 -13.38
N TRP A 60 -3.77 4.92 -12.19
CA TRP A 60 -4.54 4.77 -10.96
C TRP A 60 -4.14 5.88 -9.97
N ASN A 61 -5.06 6.37 -9.16
CA ASN A 61 -4.79 7.48 -8.25
C ASN A 61 -5.65 7.43 -6.98
N ASN A 62 -5.02 7.10 -5.86
CA ASN A 62 -5.62 7.06 -4.52
C ASN A 62 -5.07 8.18 -3.61
N ASN A 63 -4.92 9.41 -4.15
CA ASN A 63 -4.36 10.54 -3.41
C ASN A 63 -5.41 11.52 -2.86
N THR A 64 -6.65 11.08 -2.59
CA THR A 64 -7.56 11.88 -1.74
C THR A 64 -7.12 11.73 -0.29
N LEU A 65 -6.11 12.53 0.10
CA LEU A 65 -5.45 12.41 1.39
C LEU A 65 -6.41 12.70 2.55
N SER A 66 -6.37 11.85 3.58
CA SER A 66 -6.96 12.16 4.88
C SER A 66 -6.03 13.07 5.71
N ASN A 67 -6.38 13.32 6.98
CA ASN A 67 -5.49 13.99 7.94
C ASN A 67 -4.69 13.00 8.80
N TYR A 68 -4.65 11.72 8.42
CA TYR A 68 -4.13 10.65 9.23
C TYR A 68 -3.18 9.75 8.46
N TYR A 69 -2.23 9.18 9.20
CA TYR A 69 -1.43 8.04 8.79
C TYR A 69 -1.62 6.93 9.81
N SER A 70 -1.17 5.72 9.45
CA SER A 70 -1.25 4.61 10.37
C SER A 70 0.03 3.78 10.36
N VAL A 71 0.33 3.15 11.49
CA VAL A 71 1.57 2.42 11.73
C VAL A 71 1.25 0.93 11.90
N PRO A 72 1.56 0.08 10.92
CA PRO A 72 1.35 -1.36 11.03
C PRO A 72 2.32 -2.02 12.02
N GLY A 73 3.49 -1.41 12.23
CA GLY A 73 4.61 -1.99 12.97
C GLY A 73 5.68 -2.57 12.05
N ALA A 74 6.87 -2.84 12.59
CA ALA A 74 7.98 -3.37 11.82
C ALA A 74 7.66 -4.79 11.33
N LEU A 75 8.04 -5.08 10.07
CA LEU A 75 7.84 -6.39 9.43
C LEU A 75 6.36 -6.82 9.38
N GLN A 76 5.44 -5.87 9.46
CA GLN A 76 4.02 -6.07 9.22
C GLN A 76 3.70 -5.56 7.82
N GLU A 77 3.04 -6.39 7.02
CA GLU A 77 2.64 -6.04 5.67
C GLU A 77 1.14 -5.73 5.69
N TRP A 78 0.81 -4.50 5.33
CA TRP A 78 -0.56 -4.15 4.97
C TRP A 78 -0.67 -4.16 3.46
N VAL A 79 -1.71 -4.81 2.98
CA VAL A 79 -2.09 -4.90 1.58
C VAL A 79 -3.35 -4.09 1.38
N ASP A 80 -3.31 -3.18 0.44
CA ASP A 80 -4.42 -2.38 -0.05
C ASP A 80 -4.76 -2.84 -1.47
N GLU A 81 -6.00 -2.60 -1.89
CA GLU A 81 -6.49 -3.03 -3.20
C GLU A 81 -6.79 -1.86 -4.13
N GLY A 82 -6.82 -2.16 -5.42
CA GLY A 82 -7.32 -1.25 -6.44
C GLY A 82 -7.77 -2.04 -7.66
N ALA A 83 -8.28 -1.32 -8.65
CA ALA A 83 -8.55 -1.88 -9.97
C ALA A 83 -7.95 -0.96 -11.02
N PHE A 84 -7.56 -1.54 -12.16
CA PHE A 84 -7.24 -0.79 -13.35
C PHE A 84 -8.44 -0.84 -14.29
N PRO A 85 -9.06 0.29 -14.66
CA PRO A 85 -10.07 0.26 -15.70
C PRO A 85 -9.42 -0.23 -16.99
N ASP A 86 -10.17 -0.96 -17.81
CA ASP A 86 -9.69 -1.33 -19.14
C ASP A 86 -9.64 -0.07 -20.01
N ARG A 87 -8.43 0.46 -20.22
CA ARG A 87 -8.19 1.63 -21.07
C ARG A 87 -7.77 1.24 -22.48
N GLY A 88 -7.62 -0.05 -22.76
CA GLY A 88 -6.91 -0.56 -23.93
C GLY A 88 -7.60 -1.68 -24.69
N VAL A 89 -6.82 -2.31 -25.57
CA VAL A 89 -7.22 -3.52 -26.30
C VAL A 89 -6.61 -4.80 -25.74
N ASP A 90 -5.53 -4.70 -24.96
CA ASP A 90 -4.71 -5.83 -24.53
C ASP A 90 -5.02 -6.32 -23.09
N ASN A 91 -6.09 -5.81 -22.45
CA ASN A 91 -6.50 -6.13 -21.07
C ASN A 91 -5.37 -6.03 -20.03
N THR A 92 -4.36 -5.20 -20.28
CA THR A 92 -3.19 -5.06 -19.41
C THR A 92 -2.77 -3.60 -19.27
N GLU A 93 -2.26 -3.26 -18.08
CA GLU A 93 -1.71 -1.96 -17.75
C GLU A 93 -0.29 -2.09 -17.24
N GLN A 94 0.61 -1.28 -17.78
CA GLN A 94 2.00 -1.23 -17.33
C GLN A 94 2.23 -0.02 -16.43
N CYS A 95 2.64 -0.26 -15.19
CA CYS A 95 3.10 0.75 -14.25
C CYS A 95 4.59 1.03 -14.47
N ASN A 96 4.88 2.26 -14.89
CA ASN A 96 6.23 2.76 -15.17
C ASN A 96 6.77 3.62 -14.03
N ALA A 97 5.89 4.11 -13.18
CA ALA A 97 6.23 4.92 -12.03
C ALA A 97 5.08 4.96 -11.04
N PHE A 98 5.38 5.19 -9.78
CA PHE A 98 4.36 5.49 -8.78
C PHE A 98 4.90 6.44 -7.72
N ASP A 99 4.01 7.21 -7.12
CA ASP A 99 4.29 7.97 -5.91
C ASP A 99 3.54 7.33 -4.74
N PHE A 100 4.12 7.43 -3.55
CA PHE A 100 3.41 7.10 -2.32
C PHE A 100 3.76 8.09 -1.21
N THR A 101 2.83 8.25 -0.28
CA THR A 101 3.00 9.14 0.88
C THR A 101 3.01 8.31 2.16
N TYR A 102 3.95 8.60 3.04
CA TYR A 102 4.08 7.94 4.34
C TYR A 102 4.50 8.94 5.41
N CYS A 103 4.37 8.53 6.67
CA CYS A 103 4.90 9.27 7.80
C CYS A 103 5.74 8.36 8.69
N SER A 104 6.69 8.94 9.39
CA SER A 104 7.53 8.24 10.35
C SER A 104 7.77 9.08 11.59
N GLY A 105 7.63 8.45 12.76
CA GLY A 105 8.10 8.98 14.05
C GLY A 105 9.45 8.40 14.47
N GLU A 106 10.13 7.66 13.59
CA GLU A 106 11.43 7.05 13.93
C GLU A 106 12.53 8.10 13.89
N PRO A 107 13.36 8.22 14.94
CA PRO A 107 14.45 9.18 14.95
C PRO A 107 15.46 8.92 13.83
N ASP A 108 15.73 9.92 12.99
CA ASP A 108 16.73 9.83 11.94
C ASP A 108 17.65 11.05 11.92
N ALA A 109 18.84 10.87 12.49
CA ALA A 109 19.89 11.89 12.51
C ALA A 109 20.58 12.08 11.15
N THR A 110 20.42 11.13 10.23
CA THR A 110 21.09 11.09 8.92
C THR A 110 20.18 11.52 7.77
N GLY A 111 18.87 11.46 7.96
CA GLY A 111 17.83 11.78 6.98
C GLY A 111 17.73 10.76 5.84
N ASN A 112 18.31 9.57 5.98
CA ASN A 112 18.37 8.54 4.95
C ASN A 112 18.50 7.12 5.51
N SER A 113 17.98 6.86 6.71
CA SER A 113 18.10 5.55 7.38
C SER A 113 16.89 4.62 7.16
N GLY A 114 15.83 5.13 6.54
CA GLY A 114 14.60 4.40 6.28
C GLY A 114 14.73 3.35 5.18
N SER A 115 14.01 2.26 5.36
CA SER A 115 13.99 1.12 4.44
C SER A 115 12.71 0.32 4.55
N GLY A 116 12.38 -0.38 3.48
CA GLY A 116 11.19 -1.22 3.41
C GLY A 116 11.08 -1.91 2.06
N THR A 117 9.93 -2.54 1.83
CA THR A 117 9.60 -3.16 0.54
C THR A 117 8.22 -2.72 0.12
N TYR A 118 8.10 -2.36 -1.16
CA TYR A 118 6.82 -2.11 -1.81
C TYR A 118 6.52 -3.27 -2.75
N ASN A 119 5.40 -3.97 -2.54
CA ASN A 119 5.00 -5.09 -3.39
C ASN A 119 3.76 -4.75 -4.20
N PHE A 120 3.64 -5.43 -5.32
CA PHE A 120 2.46 -5.46 -6.16
C PHE A 120 2.05 -6.90 -6.43
N TYR A 121 0.75 -7.12 -6.43
CA TYR A 121 0.12 -8.39 -6.74
C TYR A 121 -0.94 -8.16 -7.82
N ASP A 122 -0.94 -8.97 -8.88
CA ASP A 122 -1.87 -8.85 -10.01
C ASP A 122 -3.32 -9.17 -9.63
N GLU A 123 -3.51 -9.98 -8.58
CA GLU A 123 -4.84 -10.40 -8.14
C GLU A 123 -4.94 -10.48 -6.61
N THR A 124 -5.97 -9.84 -6.08
CA THR A 124 -6.35 -9.90 -4.66
C THR A 124 -7.85 -10.10 -4.50
N THR A 125 -8.26 -10.67 -3.38
CA THR A 125 -9.67 -10.71 -2.97
C THR A 125 -9.85 -9.75 -1.80
N TYR A 126 -10.89 -8.91 -1.85
CA TYR A 126 -11.25 -8.03 -0.73
C TYR A 126 -11.35 -8.81 0.60
N CYS A 127 -10.64 -8.36 1.62
CA CYS A 127 -10.47 -9.04 2.91
C CYS A 127 -9.88 -10.47 2.87
N GLY A 128 -9.54 -11.01 1.69
CA GLY A 128 -8.88 -12.31 1.51
C GLY A 128 -7.38 -12.18 1.25
N GLY A 129 -6.96 -11.07 0.63
CA GLY A 129 -5.57 -10.77 0.28
C GLY A 129 -5.16 -11.35 -1.07
N PRO A 130 -3.85 -11.24 -1.41
CA PRO A 130 -3.32 -11.69 -2.70
C PRO A 130 -3.45 -13.21 -2.89
N THR A 131 -3.82 -13.63 -4.09
CA THR A 131 -4.04 -15.07 -4.39
C THR A 131 -2.73 -15.88 -4.40
N ASN A 132 -1.61 -15.21 -4.68
CA ASN A 132 -0.26 -15.76 -4.78
C ASN A 132 0.63 -15.44 -3.56
N TYR A 133 0.05 -14.90 -2.47
CA TYR A 133 0.81 -14.57 -1.25
C TYR A 133 1.66 -15.76 -0.74
N PRO A 134 2.93 -15.56 -0.35
CA PRO A 134 3.67 -14.29 -0.21
C PRO A 134 4.47 -13.88 -1.46
N THR A 135 4.19 -14.47 -2.62
CA THR A 135 4.97 -14.18 -3.84
C THR A 135 4.35 -12.99 -4.57
N ALA A 136 5.00 -11.83 -4.48
CA ALA A 136 4.61 -10.65 -5.24
C ALA A 136 4.95 -10.80 -6.74
N ASP A 137 4.11 -10.24 -7.60
CA ASP A 137 4.36 -10.16 -9.04
C ASP A 137 5.47 -9.15 -9.35
N CYS A 138 5.51 -8.05 -8.60
CA CYS A 138 6.63 -7.11 -8.59
C CYS A 138 6.96 -6.69 -7.15
N SER A 139 8.25 -6.56 -6.84
CA SER A 139 8.72 -6.20 -5.50
C SER A 139 9.91 -5.25 -5.61
N TYR A 140 9.84 -4.15 -4.86
CA TYR A 140 10.87 -3.12 -4.84
C TYR A 140 11.36 -2.91 -3.41
N GLY A 141 12.58 -3.38 -3.14
CA GLY A 141 13.30 -3.02 -1.91
C GLY A 141 13.71 -1.56 -1.98
N LEU A 142 13.28 -0.77 -1.00
CA LEU A 142 13.53 0.66 -0.88
C LEU A 142 14.49 0.90 0.28
N ALA A 143 15.49 1.75 0.06
CA ALA A 143 16.45 2.14 1.09
C ALA A 143 16.87 3.60 0.90
N GLY A 144 17.37 4.23 1.97
CA GLY A 144 17.78 5.63 1.92
C GLY A 144 16.63 6.61 2.14
N LEU A 145 15.47 6.13 2.60
CA LEU A 145 14.29 6.96 2.79
C LEU A 145 14.43 7.84 4.04
N PRO A 146 13.94 9.09 4.04
CA PRO A 146 13.90 9.89 5.26
C PRO A 146 12.83 9.35 6.22
N LEU A 147 13.10 9.44 7.53
CA LEU A 147 12.16 9.07 8.59
C LEU A 147 11.70 10.32 9.37
N GLY A 148 11.45 10.19 10.67
CA GLY A 148 11.20 11.33 11.55
C GLY A 148 12.44 12.21 11.70
N ASP A 149 12.29 13.32 12.42
CA ASP A 149 13.46 14.17 12.70
C ASP A 149 14.45 13.48 13.66
N ALA A 150 15.61 14.11 13.89
CA ALA A 150 16.64 13.55 14.78
C ALA A 150 16.18 13.30 16.22
N ASN A 151 15.04 13.85 16.65
CA ASN A 151 14.45 13.67 17.98
C ASN A 151 13.27 12.69 17.98
N GLY A 152 12.88 12.13 16.83
CA GLY A 152 11.71 11.27 16.69
C GLY A 152 10.39 12.03 16.59
N ASN A 153 10.41 13.32 16.24
CA ASN A 153 9.16 14.00 15.87
C ASN A 153 8.71 13.50 14.50
N VAL A 154 7.39 13.33 14.37
CA VAL A 154 6.76 12.84 13.13
C VAL A 154 7.10 13.76 11.97
N GLN A 155 7.53 13.18 10.85
CA GLN A 155 7.63 13.83 9.55
C GLN A 155 6.90 12.98 8.51
N CYS A 156 6.39 13.63 7.47
CA CYS A 156 5.69 12.97 6.39
C CYS A 156 6.33 13.29 5.04
N TRP A 157 6.36 12.30 4.16
CA TRP A 157 7.16 12.33 2.95
C TRP A 157 6.37 11.80 1.76
N ILE A 158 6.57 12.42 0.61
CA ILE A 158 6.15 11.91 -0.70
C ILE A 158 7.40 11.40 -1.40
N VAL A 159 7.39 10.15 -1.82
CA VAL A 159 8.48 9.54 -2.58
C VAL A 159 7.96 9.15 -3.95
N GLY A 160 8.66 9.59 -5.00
CA GLY A 160 8.45 9.08 -6.35
C GLY A 160 9.31 7.84 -6.59
N ILE A 161 8.76 6.85 -7.28
CA ILE A 161 9.45 5.65 -7.74
C ILE A 161 9.41 5.68 -9.26
N ASP A 162 10.58 5.66 -9.88
CA ASP A 162 10.76 5.59 -11.33
C ASP A 162 11.24 4.19 -11.69
N LEU A 163 10.39 3.46 -12.42
CA LEU A 163 10.61 2.07 -12.83
C LEU A 163 11.11 1.96 -14.27
N THR A 164 11.34 3.09 -14.95
CA THR A 164 11.72 3.10 -16.35
C THR A 164 13.06 2.42 -16.60
N GLY A 165 13.11 1.62 -17.66
CA GLY A 165 14.34 0.94 -18.11
C GLY A 165 14.43 -0.53 -17.71
N GLY A 166 13.28 -1.23 -17.63
CA GLY A 166 13.22 -2.67 -17.41
C GLY A 166 12.78 -3.10 -16.02
N ASN A 167 12.30 -2.18 -15.18
CA ASN A 167 11.74 -2.48 -13.85
C ASN A 167 10.23 -2.25 -13.79
N GLU A 168 9.57 -2.03 -14.94
CA GLU A 168 8.14 -1.78 -15.03
C GLU A 168 7.32 -3.00 -14.57
N CYS A 169 6.17 -2.76 -13.95
CA CYS A 169 5.25 -3.83 -13.51
C CYS A 169 4.03 -3.91 -14.41
N ASN A 170 3.59 -5.11 -14.78
CA ASN A 170 2.41 -5.31 -15.63
C ASN A 170 1.28 -5.91 -14.80
N PHE A 171 0.09 -5.37 -14.99
CA PHE A 171 -1.15 -5.77 -14.34
C PHE A 171 -2.19 -6.11 -15.38
N SER A 172 -3.09 -7.02 -15.07
CA SER A 172 -4.31 -7.22 -15.83
C SER A 172 -5.31 -6.11 -15.48
N THR A 173 -6.11 -5.68 -16.46
CA THR A 173 -7.21 -4.74 -16.23
C THR A 173 -8.44 -5.45 -15.67
N ASP A 174 -9.37 -4.65 -15.16
CA ASP A 174 -10.68 -5.09 -14.71
C ASP A 174 -11.67 -5.28 -15.88
N ASP A 175 -11.37 -6.25 -16.75
CA ASP A 175 -12.14 -6.56 -17.96
C ASP A 175 -13.56 -7.12 -17.67
N LEU A 176 -13.79 -7.66 -16.47
CA LEU A 176 -15.04 -8.28 -16.04
C LEU A 176 -15.77 -7.55 -14.90
N ASN A 177 -15.37 -6.33 -14.52
CA ASN A 177 -15.94 -5.53 -13.42
C ASN A 177 -15.94 -6.24 -12.04
N GLY A 178 -14.77 -6.61 -11.57
CA GLY A 178 -14.54 -7.17 -10.25
C GLY A 178 -13.11 -7.66 -9.99
N LYS A 179 -12.18 -7.58 -10.94
CA LYS A 179 -10.77 -7.92 -10.70
C LYS A 179 -10.09 -6.79 -9.94
N LEU A 180 -9.41 -7.17 -8.86
CA LEU A 180 -8.63 -6.26 -8.03
C LEU A 180 -7.16 -6.64 -8.11
N PHE A 181 -6.28 -5.65 -8.30
CA PHE A 181 -4.87 -5.78 -7.98
C PHE A 181 -4.66 -5.40 -6.51
N ALA A 182 -3.48 -5.74 -5.96
CA ALA A 182 -3.07 -5.28 -4.65
C ALA A 182 -1.72 -4.55 -4.71
N ASN A 183 -1.57 -3.52 -3.88
CA ASN A 183 -0.28 -2.96 -3.51
C ASN A 183 -0.06 -3.16 -2.01
N SER A 184 1.19 -3.26 -1.60
CA SER A 184 1.51 -3.43 -0.18
C SER A 184 2.80 -2.75 0.18
N MET A 185 2.95 -2.51 1.48
CA MET A 185 4.15 -1.91 2.03
C MET A 185 4.52 -2.62 3.32
N THR A 186 5.81 -2.94 3.43
CA THR A 186 6.43 -3.43 4.67
C THR A 186 7.55 -2.47 5.05
N TRP A 187 7.60 -2.10 6.33
CA TRP A 187 8.63 -1.22 6.87
C TRP A 187 9.57 -1.99 7.80
N ASP A 188 10.87 -1.68 7.73
CA ASP A 188 11.83 -2.22 8.69
C ASP A 188 11.75 -1.47 10.03
N GLN A 189 11.25 -0.24 10.01
CA GLN A 189 11.10 0.59 11.20
C GLN A 189 9.67 0.56 11.75
N ALA A 190 9.55 0.51 13.07
CA ALA A 190 8.31 0.17 13.76
C ALA A 190 7.32 1.33 13.89
N ASN A 191 7.79 2.57 13.81
CA ASN A 191 6.97 3.79 13.90
C ASN A 191 6.81 4.48 12.54
N THR A 192 6.82 3.71 11.46
CA THR A 192 6.65 4.18 10.08
C THR A 192 5.44 3.51 9.45
N GLY A 193 4.70 4.26 8.65
CA GLY A 193 3.58 3.69 7.93
C GLY A 193 2.90 4.64 6.95
N PRO A 194 1.96 4.09 6.16
CA PRO A 194 1.36 4.80 5.05
C PRO A 194 0.45 5.94 5.52
N TRP A 195 0.42 7.01 4.73
CA TRP A 195 -0.63 8.01 4.83
C TRP A 195 -1.94 7.40 4.33
N LEU A 196 -3.03 7.61 5.07
CA LEU A 196 -4.34 7.07 4.73
C LEU A 196 -5.08 7.96 3.73
N ALA A 197 -5.54 7.38 2.64
CA ALA A 197 -6.19 8.09 1.54
C ALA A 197 -7.33 7.27 0.92
N SER A 198 -8.00 7.89 -0.05
CA SER A 198 -9.08 7.27 -0.82
C SER A 198 -9.16 7.84 -2.25
N GLY A 199 -10.15 7.36 -3.02
CA GLY A 199 -10.49 7.87 -4.35
C GLY A 199 -9.95 7.04 -5.52
N GLY A 200 -9.10 6.05 -5.25
CA GLY A 200 -8.63 5.08 -6.22
C GLY A 200 -9.78 4.25 -6.77
N TYR A 201 -9.78 4.01 -8.08
CA TYR A 201 -10.73 3.08 -8.69
C TYR A 201 -10.49 1.67 -8.12
N GLY A 202 -11.58 0.98 -7.74
CA GLY A 202 -11.51 -0.34 -7.11
C GLY A 202 -10.92 -0.36 -5.69
N ASN A 203 -10.55 0.79 -5.10
CA ASN A 203 -10.05 0.85 -3.72
C ASN A 203 -11.22 0.69 -2.74
N LEU A 204 -11.13 -0.26 -1.82
CA LEU A 204 -12.16 -0.56 -0.83
C LEU A 204 -11.64 -0.17 0.56
N ASP A 205 -12.54 0.05 1.53
CA ASP A 205 -12.17 0.54 2.86
C ASP A 205 -11.61 -0.59 3.72
N ALA A 206 -10.48 -1.19 3.35
CA ALA A 206 -9.81 -2.19 4.14
C ALA A 206 -8.32 -2.39 3.80
N PHE A 207 -7.56 -2.83 4.80
CA PHE A 207 -6.28 -3.48 4.61
C PHE A 207 -6.37 -4.96 4.93
N VAL A 208 -5.71 -5.80 4.14
CA VAL A 208 -5.38 -7.17 4.56
C VAL A 208 -4.01 -7.16 5.22
N TRP A 209 -3.94 -7.71 6.42
CA TRP A 209 -2.75 -7.66 7.26
C TRP A 209 -2.08 -9.03 7.33
N TYR A 210 -0.78 -9.04 7.01
CA TYR A 210 0.11 -10.18 7.19
C TYR A 210 1.24 -9.88 8.18
N ASP A 211 1.58 -10.88 8.98
CA ASP A 211 2.83 -10.90 9.73
C ASP A 211 3.91 -11.58 8.88
N THR A 212 4.85 -10.80 8.35
CA THR A 212 5.86 -11.31 7.42
C THR A 212 6.87 -12.25 8.09
N THR A 213 6.98 -12.22 9.42
CA THR A 213 7.90 -13.09 10.16
C THR A 213 7.41 -14.54 10.22
N THR A 214 6.09 -14.72 10.20
CA THR A 214 5.42 -16.03 10.25
C THR A 214 4.75 -16.40 8.93
N GLY A 215 4.54 -15.42 8.03
CA GLY A 215 3.75 -15.56 6.81
C GLY A 215 2.24 -15.71 7.08
N ALA A 216 1.79 -15.41 8.29
CA ALA A 216 0.40 -15.60 8.69
C ALA A 216 -0.48 -14.41 8.28
N ASN A 217 -1.64 -14.71 7.71
CA ASN A 217 -2.71 -13.72 7.57
C ASN A 217 -3.29 -13.44 8.96
N VAL A 218 -3.15 -12.19 9.42
CA VAL A 218 -3.64 -11.70 10.71
C VAL A 218 -5.13 -11.35 10.61
N GLY A 219 -5.55 -10.82 9.48
CA GLY A 219 -6.95 -10.58 9.16
C GLY A 219 -7.18 -9.39 8.23
N CYS A 220 -8.44 -8.99 8.13
CA CYS A 220 -8.87 -7.79 7.43
C CYS A 220 -9.15 -6.66 8.45
N TYR A 221 -8.70 -5.45 8.15
CA TYR A 221 -8.72 -4.32 9.05
C TYR A 221 -9.23 -3.06 8.37
N TRP A 222 -10.07 -2.27 9.07
CA TRP A 222 -10.53 -0.97 8.59
C TRP A 222 -10.91 -0.06 9.76
N PHE A 223 -11.01 1.25 9.53
CA PHE A 223 -11.26 2.24 10.59
C PHE A 223 -12.74 2.60 10.77
N GLY A 224 -13.64 1.89 10.09
CA GLY A 224 -15.08 2.15 10.11
C GLY A 224 -15.53 3.30 9.20
N GLY A 225 -14.82 3.56 8.11
CA GLY A 225 -15.18 4.53 7.07
C GLY A 225 -14.31 5.79 7.04
N ILE A 226 -14.06 6.43 8.19
CA ILE A 226 -13.27 7.67 8.26
C ILE A 226 -12.25 7.61 9.41
N PRO A 227 -10.94 7.68 9.12
CA PRO A 227 -10.35 7.75 7.78
C PRO A 227 -10.56 6.45 6.99
N PHE A 228 -10.50 6.55 5.67
CA PHE A 228 -10.57 5.40 4.77
C PHE A 228 -9.27 4.59 4.91
N ALA A 229 -9.37 3.27 4.96
CA ALA A 229 -8.24 2.34 4.94
C ALA A 229 -7.79 2.11 3.50
N GLY A 230 -6.97 3.04 3.00
CA GLY A 230 -6.30 2.95 1.71
C GLY A 230 -4.97 3.70 1.74
N PHE A 231 -3.99 3.30 0.93
CA PHE A 231 -2.70 3.95 0.83
C PHE A 231 -2.77 5.18 -0.06
N ALA A 232 -2.17 6.28 0.39
CA ALA A 232 -1.85 7.41 -0.47
C ALA A 232 -0.83 6.99 -1.54
N CYS A 233 -1.33 6.69 -2.74
CA CYS A 233 -0.49 6.28 -3.86
C CYS A 233 -1.08 6.71 -5.21
N GLY A 234 -0.22 7.17 -6.10
CA GLY A 234 -0.54 7.46 -7.50
C GLY A 234 0.34 6.63 -8.41
N MET A 235 -0.24 6.03 -9.46
CA MET A 235 0.49 5.23 -10.43
C MET A 235 0.43 5.87 -11.81
N SER A 236 1.55 5.81 -12.51
CA SER A 236 1.71 6.32 -13.87
C SER A 236 2.26 5.21 -14.77
N GLY A 237 1.83 5.23 -16.03
CA GLY A 237 2.04 4.12 -16.96
C GLY A 237 2.20 4.60 -18.38
N THR A 238 2.10 3.68 -19.33
CA THR A 238 2.11 4.01 -20.76
C THR A 238 0.89 4.84 -21.13
N ALA A 239 0.99 5.53 -22.28
CA ALA A 239 -0.14 6.22 -22.84
C ALA A 239 -1.25 5.21 -23.16
N ASP A 240 -2.50 5.64 -23.03
CA ASP A 240 -3.68 4.89 -23.48
C ASP A 240 -3.48 4.37 -24.92
N ASP A 241 -3.48 3.05 -25.06
CA ASP A 241 -3.24 2.30 -26.31
C ASP A 241 -4.40 2.40 -27.31
N THR A 242 -5.57 2.91 -26.91
CA THR A 242 -6.62 3.30 -27.86
C THR A 242 -6.31 4.62 -28.60
N GLN A 243 -5.29 5.34 -28.16
CA GLN A 243 -4.84 6.60 -28.75
C GLN A 243 -3.57 6.46 -29.61
N ALA A 244 -3.06 5.23 -29.80
CA ALA A 244 -1.86 4.90 -30.58
C ALA A 244 -2.15 4.58 -32.06
#